data_AF-A0A251RQV1-F1
#
_entry.id   AF-A0A251RQV1-F1
#
_cell.length_a   1.000
_cell.length_b   1.000
_cell.length_c   1.000
_cell.angle_alpha   90.00
_cell.angle_beta   90.00
_cell.angle_gamma   90.00
#
_symmetry.space_group_name_H-M   'P 1'
#
loop_
_entity.id
_entity.type
_entity.pdbx_description
1 polymer ?
#
loop_
_entity_poly.entity_id
_entity_poly.type
_entity_poly.pdbx_seq_one_letter_code
_entity_poly.pdbx_strand_id
1 'polypeptide(L)'
;MIINIFIPIFSTYIELYLRFLFVSFTVSDCFTLLSSAQRVFHILWSTRNITMLRAVDAFQENFTVKVRVIRIWDHPDKRNPKDIYSMDMILIDEEMEAVCFKRFLAQFQASLVEKQCLIVTNPTIGFNNSTYKYVQNQNKICFQSTTQVTECQDFGGSPYGFDFANFGDILNHAINESVTVDVIGYLTRSFPKEVIRNKFAGKESVKVTIEISYLENWKVYVTL
;
A
#
# COMPACT_ATOMS: atom_id res chain seq x y z
N MET A 1 -52.44 -5.32 -57.89
CA MET A 1 -53.05 -5.31 -56.54
C MET A 1 -52.07 -5.99 -55.59
N ILE A 2 -51.74 -5.28 -54.51
CA ILE A 2 -50.87 -5.65 -53.37
C ILE A 2 -49.36 -5.70 -53.65
N ILE A 3 -48.75 -4.64 -53.16
CA ILE A 3 -47.34 -4.42 -52.82
C ILE A 3 -46.97 -5.35 -51.65
N ASN A 4 -45.77 -5.92 -51.66
CA ASN A 4 -45.05 -6.13 -50.41
C ASN A 4 -43.55 -5.89 -50.61
N ILE A 5 -43.09 -4.91 -49.84
CA ILE A 5 -41.74 -4.37 -49.76
C ILE A 5 -41.00 -5.23 -48.72
N PHE A 6 -39.86 -5.81 -49.10
CA PHE A 6 -38.90 -6.35 -48.13
C PHE A 6 -37.64 -5.50 -48.21
N ILE A 7 -37.37 -4.81 -47.11
CA ILE A 7 -36.35 -3.78 -46.99
C ILE A 7 -35.06 -4.41 -46.47
N PRO A 8 -33.87 -4.13 -47.06
CA PRO A 8 -32.61 -4.32 -46.36
C PRO A 8 -32.20 -2.99 -45.69
N ILE A 9 -32.51 -2.80 -44.40
CA ILE A 9 -32.01 -1.65 -43.60
C ILE A 9 -30.68 -1.96 -42.88
N PHE A 10 -30.15 -3.18 -42.94
CA PHE A 10 -29.05 -3.56 -42.05
C PHE A 10 -27.62 -3.25 -42.49
N SER A 11 -27.39 -2.47 -43.57
CA SER A 11 -26.02 -2.19 -44.05
C SER A 11 -25.60 -0.71 -44.06
N THR A 12 -26.50 0.24 -43.80
CA THR A 12 -26.18 1.69 -43.88
C THR A 12 -26.04 2.38 -42.52
N TYR A 13 -26.52 1.78 -41.42
CA TYR A 13 -26.40 2.37 -40.08
C TYR A 13 -25.00 2.23 -39.45
N ILE A 14 -24.23 1.20 -39.79
CA ILE A 14 -22.88 1.00 -39.23
C ILE A 14 -21.86 1.96 -39.89
N GLU A 15 -21.99 2.23 -41.19
CA GLU A 15 -21.15 3.19 -41.92
C GLU A 15 -21.42 4.65 -41.50
N LEU A 16 -22.67 5.01 -41.18
CA LEU A 16 -23.00 6.34 -40.65
C LEU A 16 -22.54 6.53 -39.20
N TYR A 17 -22.55 5.47 -38.37
CA TYR A 17 -22.02 5.54 -37.00
C TYR A 17 -20.49 5.67 -36.98
N LEU A 18 -19.80 4.95 -37.88
CA LEU A 18 -18.34 5.06 -38.04
C LEU A 18 -17.90 6.40 -38.66
N ARG A 19 -18.71 7.01 -39.54
CA ARG A 19 -18.43 8.37 -40.04
C ARG A 19 -18.81 9.50 -39.07
N PHE A 20 -19.83 9.32 -38.23
CA PHE A 20 -20.16 10.30 -37.18
C PHE A 20 -19.19 10.28 -35.99
N LEU A 21 -18.54 9.15 -35.71
CA LEU A 21 -17.48 9.08 -34.70
C LEU A 21 -16.15 9.74 -35.14
N PHE A 22 -16.00 10.08 -36.42
CA PHE A 22 -14.83 10.83 -36.91
C PHE A 22 -15.00 12.35 -36.91
N VAL A 23 -16.19 12.88 -36.58
CA VAL A 23 -16.44 14.31 -36.49
C VAL A 23 -16.99 14.64 -35.11
N SER A 24 -16.08 14.92 -34.17
CA SER A 24 -16.23 15.77 -32.96
C SER A 24 -15.27 15.34 -31.84
N PHE A 25 -14.10 14.79 -32.15
CA PHE A 25 -13.00 14.79 -31.20
C PHE A 25 -12.07 15.90 -31.63
N THR A 26 -12.00 16.97 -30.85
CA THR A 26 -10.93 17.95 -31.05
C THR A 26 -9.59 17.22 -30.91
N VAL A 27 -8.52 17.73 -31.51
CA VAL A 27 -7.17 17.13 -31.35
C VAL A 27 -6.84 16.95 -29.85
N SER A 28 -7.39 17.80 -28.98
CA SER A 28 -7.31 17.67 -27.52
C SER A 28 -8.03 16.42 -27.00
N ASP A 29 -9.24 16.13 -27.48
CA ASP A 29 -10.03 14.98 -27.02
C ASP A 29 -9.45 13.65 -27.49
N CYS A 30 -8.81 13.64 -28.66
CA CYS A 30 -8.07 12.48 -29.16
C CYS A 30 -6.79 12.25 -28.33
N PHE A 31 -6.12 13.32 -27.90
CA PHE A 31 -4.95 13.24 -27.02
C PHE A 31 -5.34 12.79 -25.59
N THR A 32 -6.46 13.25 -25.05
CA THR A 32 -6.98 12.79 -23.76
C THR A 32 -7.43 11.33 -23.84
N LEU A 33 -8.11 10.91 -24.91
CA LEU A 33 -8.43 9.49 -25.14
C LEU A 33 -7.19 8.62 -25.33
N LEU A 34 -6.16 9.09 -26.05
CA LEU A 34 -4.91 8.35 -26.23
C LEU A 34 -4.14 8.23 -24.91
N SER A 35 -4.08 9.29 -24.10
CA SER A 35 -3.46 9.27 -22.76
C SER A 35 -4.27 8.44 -21.77
N SER A 36 -5.60 8.44 -21.87
CA SER A 36 -6.50 7.59 -21.10
C SER A 36 -6.35 6.13 -21.50
N ALA A 37 -6.29 5.84 -22.81
CA ALA A 37 -6.07 4.51 -23.35
C ALA A 37 -4.65 4.02 -23.00
N GLN A 38 -3.62 4.86 -23.06
CA GLN A 38 -2.27 4.54 -22.58
C GLN A 38 -2.26 4.29 -21.07
N ARG A 39 -2.96 5.10 -20.26
CA ARG A 39 -3.15 4.83 -18.83
C ARG A 39 -3.88 3.51 -18.58
N VAL A 40 -4.96 3.23 -19.31
CA VAL A 40 -5.73 1.99 -19.20
C VAL A 40 -4.91 0.79 -19.66
N PHE A 41 -4.14 0.90 -20.75
CA PHE A 41 -3.23 -0.13 -21.20
C PHE A 41 -2.08 -0.34 -20.19
N HIS A 42 -1.56 0.72 -19.58
CA HIS A 42 -0.56 0.64 -18.52
C HIS A 42 -1.11 0.03 -17.22
N ILE A 43 -2.36 0.34 -16.86
CA ILE A 43 -3.10 -0.28 -15.76
C ILE A 43 -3.34 -1.77 -16.06
N LEU A 44 -3.73 -2.11 -17.29
CA LEU A 44 -3.91 -3.49 -17.75
C LEU A 44 -2.57 -4.26 -17.79
N TRP A 45 -1.44 -3.62 -18.15
CA TRP A 45 -0.10 -4.21 -18.06
C TRP A 45 0.46 -4.27 -16.63
N SER A 46 -0.05 -3.44 -15.71
CA SER A 46 0.28 -3.42 -14.28
C SER A 46 -0.37 -4.59 -13.51
N THR A 47 -1.36 -5.27 -14.09
CA THR A 47 -1.87 -6.55 -13.58
C THR A 47 -0.93 -7.75 -13.86
N ARG A 48 0.38 -7.50 -13.93
CA ARG A 48 1.38 -8.56 -13.71
C ARG A 48 1.20 -9.08 -12.28
N ASN A 49 1.56 -10.35 -12.08
CA ASN A 49 1.53 -11.03 -10.78
C ASN A 49 2.07 -10.11 -9.67
N ILE A 50 1.19 -9.63 -8.79
CA ILE A 50 1.57 -8.81 -7.64
C ILE A 50 2.37 -9.71 -6.72
N THR A 51 3.60 -9.31 -6.42
CA THR A 51 4.51 -10.05 -5.54
C THR A 51 4.37 -9.51 -4.13
N MET A 52 4.22 -10.40 -3.15
CA MET A 52 4.26 -10.02 -1.73
C MET A 52 5.66 -9.53 -1.37
N LEU A 53 5.76 -8.48 -0.57
CA LEU A 53 7.05 -7.87 -0.22
C LEU A 53 8.05 -8.87 0.40
N ARG A 54 7.60 -9.81 1.24
CA ARG A 54 8.46 -10.86 1.84
C ARG A 54 9.03 -11.86 0.85
N ALA A 55 8.37 -12.03 -0.29
CA ALA A 55 8.81 -12.97 -1.33
C ALA A 55 9.83 -12.32 -2.27
N VAL A 56 10.09 -11.02 -2.10
CA VAL A 56 11.05 -10.29 -2.92
C VAL A 56 12.46 -10.55 -2.38
N ASP A 57 13.29 -11.15 -3.24
CA ASP A 57 14.71 -11.32 -3.00
C ASP A 57 15.53 -10.18 -3.62
N ALA A 58 16.73 -9.92 -3.12
CA ALA A 58 17.66 -8.92 -3.63
C ALA A 58 18.07 -9.17 -5.10
N PHE A 59 17.97 -10.41 -5.57
CA PHE A 59 18.27 -10.81 -6.94
C PHE A 59 17.05 -10.80 -7.87
N GLN A 60 15.85 -10.51 -7.33
CA GLN A 60 14.65 -10.52 -8.13
C GLN A 60 14.52 -9.21 -8.92
N GLU A 61 14.60 -9.34 -10.24
CA GLU A 61 14.34 -8.26 -11.17
C GLU A 61 12.90 -8.33 -11.68
N ASN A 62 12.37 -7.17 -12.07
CA ASN A 62 11.08 -7.06 -12.75
C ASN A 62 9.85 -7.57 -11.96
N PHE A 63 9.71 -7.15 -10.71
CA PHE A 63 8.54 -7.45 -9.89
C PHE A 63 7.67 -6.20 -9.67
N THR A 64 6.41 -6.45 -9.32
CA THR A 64 5.42 -5.43 -9.01
C THR A 64 4.92 -5.66 -7.59
N VAL A 65 4.93 -4.61 -6.77
CA VAL A 65 4.39 -4.63 -5.41
C VAL A 65 3.24 -3.65 -5.30
N LYS A 66 2.29 -4.00 -4.44
CA LYS A 66 1.19 -3.12 -4.05
C LYS A 66 1.41 -2.71 -2.62
N VAL A 67 1.51 -1.41 -2.35
CA VAL A 67 1.94 -0.87 -1.06
C VAL A 67 1.14 0.36 -0.67
N ARG A 68 1.05 0.64 0.63
CA ARG A 68 0.59 1.92 1.16
C ARG A 68 1.74 2.70 1.76
N VAL A 69 1.85 3.99 1.46
CA VAL A 69 2.83 4.86 2.11
C VAL A 69 2.32 5.27 3.48
N ILE A 70 3.06 5.03 4.57
CA ILE A 70 2.60 5.33 5.93
C ILE A 70 3.23 6.61 6.47
N ARG A 71 4.53 6.76 6.26
CA ARG A 71 5.31 7.90 6.71
C ARG A 71 6.38 8.25 5.69
N ILE A 72 6.66 9.54 5.57
CA ILE A 72 7.67 10.10 4.70
C ILE A 72 8.57 11.03 5.52
N TRP A 73 9.87 10.98 5.25
CA TRP A 73 10.89 11.88 5.79
C TRP A 73 11.73 12.48 4.67
N ASP A 74 11.83 13.80 4.67
CA ASP A 74 12.73 14.52 3.78
C ASP A 74 14.10 14.67 4.43
N HIS A 75 15.13 14.24 3.71
CA HIS A 75 16.53 14.45 4.10
C HIS A 75 17.12 15.61 3.29
N PRO A 76 17.47 16.73 3.94
CA PRO A 76 18.03 17.88 3.24
C PRO A 76 19.44 17.57 2.71
N ASP A 77 19.81 18.22 1.60
CA ASP A 77 21.16 18.15 1.05
C ASP A 77 22.17 18.81 1.99
N LYS A 78 23.27 18.11 2.25
CA LYS A 78 24.38 18.61 3.09
C LYS A 78 24.98 19.91 2.54
N ARG A 79 24.96 20.10 1.21
CA ARG A 79 25.51 21.29 0.55
C ARG A 79 24.51 22.43 0.47
N ASN A 80 23.22 22.11 0.34
CA ASN A 80 22.15 23.09 0.26
C ASN A 80 20.93 22.64 1.08
N PRO A 81 20.81 23.09 2.35
CA PRO A 81 19.74 22.66 3.24
C PRO A 81 18.32 23.01 2.78
N LYS A 82 18.17 23.91 1.79
CA LYS A 82 16.87 24.25 1.20
C LYS A 82 16.38 23.20 0.19
N ASP A 83 17.22 22.25 -0.16
CA ASP A 83 16.98 21.25 -1.19
C ASP A 83 16.97 19.85 -0.59
N ILE A 84 16.20 18.94 -1.19
CA ILE A 84 16.01 17.58 -0.69
C ILE A 84 17.02 16.65 -1.39
N TYR A 85 17.81 15.92 -0.60
CA TYR A 85 18.75 14.91 -1.10
C TYR A 85 18.08 13.55 -1.31
N SER A 86 17.25 13.14 -0.36
CA SER A 86 16.45 11.92 -0.47
C SER A 86 15.17 12.04 0.33
N MET A 87 14.21 11.22 -0.05
CA MET A 87 12.96 11.01 0.64
C MET A 87 12.93 9.55 1.09
N ASP A 88 12.94 9.35 2.40
CA ASP A 88 12.85 8.02 3.02
C ASP A 88 11.38 7.80 3.44
N MET A 89 10.90 6.57 3.36
CA MET A 89 9.51 6.27 3.65
C MET A 89 9.32 4.85 4.18
N ILE A 90 8.22 4.64 4.89
CA ILE A 90 7.76 3.31 5.29
C ILE A 90 6.59 2.92 4.39
N LEU A 91 6.74 1.78 3.73
CA LEU A 91 5.72 1.16 2.89
C LEU A 91 5.09 -0.01 3.63
N ILE A 92 3.76 -0.11 3.55
CA ILE A 92 2.99 -1.18 4.16
C ILE A 92 2.33 -2.08 3.13
N ASP A 93 2.72 -3.34 3.28
CA ASP A 93 2.12 -4.60 2.86
C ASP A 93 2.71 -5.67 3.84
N GLU A 94 4.01 -5.57 4.17
CA GLU A 94 4.69 -6.29 5.27
C GLU A 94 5.81 -5.46 5.97
N GLU A 95 5.59 -4.15 6.16
CA GLU A 95 6.56 -3.19 6.76
C GLU A 95 7.96 -3.22 6.11
N MET A 96 8.22 -2.32 5.16
CA MET A 96 9.56 -2.17 4.57
C MET A 96 9.90 -0.72 4.33
N GLU A 97 11.18 -0.41 4.53
CA GLU A 97 11.71 0.91 4.22
C GLU A 97 11.87 1.08 2.71
N ALA A 98 11.66 2.30 2.25
CA ALA A 98 11.90 2.73 0.89
C ALA A 98 12.66 4.04 0.85
N VAL A 99 13.45 4.24 -0.21
CA VAL A 99 14.18 5.48 -0.45
C VAL A 99 14.05 5.94 -1.90
N CYS A 100 13.79 7.24 -2.07
CA CYS A 100 13.83 7.93 -3.34
C CYS A 100 14.89 9.03 -3.30
N PHE A 101 15.95 8.90 -4.11
CA PHE A 101 16.99 9.93 -4.21
C PHE A 101 16.55 11.11 -5.06
N LYS A 102 17.11 12.29 -4.78
CA LYS A 102 16.87 13.56 -5.49
C LYS A 102 16.79 13.45 -7.00
N ARG A 103 17.72 12.71 -7.61
CA ARG A 103 17.79 12.49 -9.07
C ARG A 103 16.51 11.87 -9.68
N PHE A 104 15.71 11.18 -8.87
CA PHE A 104 14.44 10.58 -9.29
C PHE A 104 13.24 11.21 -8.59
N LEU A 105 13.45 12.08 -7.60
CA LEU A 105 12.39 12.65 -6.77
C LEU A 105 11.38 13.43 -7.61
N ALA A 106 11.83 14.21 -8.59
CA ALA A 106 10.95 14.96 -9.49
C ALA A 106 9.95 14.07 -10.27
N GLN A 107 10.29 12.79 -10.51
CA GLN A 107 9.43 11.83 -11.19
C GLN A 107 8.31 11.30 -10.27
N PHE A 108 8.58 11.19 -8.97
CA PHE A 108 7.70 10.46 -8.03
C PHE A 108 7.05 11.34 -6.96
N GLN A 109 7.51 12.58 -6.77
CA GLN A 109 7.05 13.47 -5.70
C GLN A 109 5.54 13.68 -5.68
N ALA A 110 4.88 13.70 -6.84
CA ALA A 110 3.43 13.85 -6.93
C ALA A 110 2.64 12.59 -6.51
N SER A 111 3.29 11.42 -6.53
CA SER A 111 2.68 10.12 -6.21
C SER A 111 3.09 9.59 -4.83
N LEU A 112 4.21 10.06 -4.27
CA LEU A 112 4.69 9.65 -2.96
C LEU A 112 4.06 10.54 -1.88
N VAL A 113 2.81 10.23 -1.52
CA VAL A 113 2.05 10.95 -0.48
C VAL A 113 1.67 9.99 0.64
N GLU A 114 1.76 10.46 1.89
CA GLU A 114 1.31 9.67 3.04
C GLU A 114 -0.13 9.20 2.88
N LYS A 115 -0.40 7.95 3.31
CA LYS A 115 -1.66 7.21 3.26
C LYS A 115 -2.13 6.80 1.85
N GLN A 116 -1.38 7.13 0.80
CA GLN A 116 -1.73 6.76 -0.56
C GLN A 116 -1.36 5.30 -0.86
N CYS A 117 -2.21 4.60 -1.61
CA CYS A 117 -1.96 3.24 -2.08
C CYS A 117 -1.37 3.27 -3.49
N LEU A 118 -0.24 2.60 -3.67
CA LEU A 118 0.56 2.64 -4.88
C LEU A 118 0.83 1.23 -5.39
N ILE A 119 0.82 1.09 -6.71
CA ILE A 119 1.44 -0.05 -7.40
C ILE A 119 2.81 0.42 -7.87
N VAL A 120 3.85 -0.21 -7.34
CA VAL A 120 5.25 0.09 -7.69
C VAL A 120 5.79 -1.07 -8.52
N THR A 121 6.14 -0.78 -9.77
CA THR A 121 6.65 -1.76 -10.73
C THR A 121 8.13 -1.50 -11.00
N ASN A 122 8.91 -2.59 -11.02
CA ASN A 122 10.35 -2.58 -11.21
C ASN A 122 11.12 -1.63 -10.26
N PRO A 123 10.86 -1.65 -8.94
CA PRO A 123 11.81 -1.07 -8.00
C PRO A 123 13.08 -1.91 -7.90
N THR A 124 14.14 -1.34 -7.33
CA THR A 124 15.35 -2.10 -6.96
C THR A 124 15.36 -2.41 -5.48
N ILE A 125 15.91 -3.56 -5.09
CA ILE A 125 16.15 -3.87 -3.68
C ILE A 125 17.59 -3.52 -3.34
N GLY A 126 17.76 -2.73 -2.29
CA GLY A 126 19.06 -2.37 -1.72
C GLY A 126 19.19 -2.87 -0.29
N PHE A 127 20.43 -3.05 0.16
CA PHE A 127 20.68 -3.34 1.56
C PHE A 127 20.37 -2.13 2.44
N ASN A 128 19.67 -2.38 3.53
CA ASN A 128 19.43 -1.39 4.56
C ASN A 128 20.61 -1.34 5.55
N ASN A 129 21.62 -0.56 5.19
CA ASN A 129 22.81 -0.31 6.00
C ASN A 129 22.67 0.96 6.87
N SER A 130 21.45 1.46 7.09
CA SER A 130 21.24 2.62 7.95
C SER A 130 21.59 2.28 9.40
N THR A 131 22.18 3.26 10.10
CA THR A 131 22.45 3.15 11.55
C THR A 131 21.14 3.19 12.35
N TYR A 132 20.13 3.88 11.81
CA TYR A 132 18.79 3.99 12.39
C TYR A 132 17.80 3.31 11.45
N LYS A 133 17.28 2.16 11.88
CA LYS A 133 16.26 1.40 11.16
C LYS A 133 14.91 1.66 11.79
N TYR A 134 13.94 2.02 10.97
CA TYR A 134 12.54 2.16 11.34
C TYR A 134 11.84 0.80 11.32
N VAL A 135 12.28 -0.10 10.44
CA VAL A 135 11.78 -1.47 10.37
C VAL A 135 12.94 -2.47 10.46
N GLN A 136 12.73 -3.60 11.14
CA GLN A 136 13.71 -4.69 11.27
C GLN A 136 13.85 -5.51 9.98
N ASN A 137 14.08 -4.82 8.85
CA ASN A 137 14.33 -5.42 7.56
C ASN A 137 15.78 -5.17 7.12
N GLN A 138 16.43 -6.21 6.58
CA GLN A 138 17.78 -6.10 6.01
C GLN A 138 17.77 -5.43 4.63
N ASN A 139 16.61 -5.44 3.98
CA ASN A 139 16.41 -4.93 2.64
C ASN A 139 15.53 -3.68 2.68
N LYS A 140 15.71 -2.82 1.67
CA LYS A 140 14.86 -1.65 1.42
C LYS A 140 14.59 -1.48 -0.07
N ILE A 141 13.43 -0.95 -0.39
CA ILE A 141 13.06 -0.58 -1.74
C ILE A 141 13.79 0.71 -2.15
N CYS A 142 14.37 0.72 -3.33
CA CYS A 142 15.06 1.87 -3.91
C CYS A 142 14.39 2.23 -5.23
N PHE A 143 13.85 3.46 -5.29
CA PHE A 143 13.27 4.02 -6.51
C PHE A 143 14.38 4.41 -7.49
N GLN A 144 14.24 3.98 -8.75
CA GLN A 144 15.16 4.24 -9.85
C GLN A 144 14.42 4.86 -11.04
N SER A 145 15.15 5.27 -12.07
CA SER A 145 14.55 5.76 -13.32
C SER A 145 13.66 4.74 -14.02
N THR A 146 13.92 3.44 -13.82
CA THR A 146 13.12 2.34 -14.38
C THR A 146 11.86 2.03 -13.58
N THR A 147 11.76 2.56 -12.37
CA THR A 147 10.61 2.31 -11.48
C THR A 147 9.39 3.06 -12.00
N GLN A 148 8.26 2.38 -12.03
CA GLN A 148 6.96 2.96 -12.38
C GLN A 148 6.06 2.96 -11.16
N VAL A 149 5.40 4.09 -10.92
CA VAL A 149 4.48 4.26 -9.80
C VAL A 149 3.12 4.61 -10.38
N THR A 150 2.10 3.88 -9.98
CA THR A 150 0.71 4.18 -10.35
C THR A 150 -0.14 4.16 -9.10
N GLU A 151 -0.95 5.20 -8.91
CA GLU A 151 -1.95 5.21 -7.85
C GLU A 151 -2.94 4.06 -8.06
N CYS A 152 -3.33 3.40 -6.98
CA CYS A 152 -4.33 2.34 -7.02
C CYS A 152 -5.43 2.62 -6.01
N GLN A 153 -6.61 2.06 -6.28
CA GLN A 153 -7.70 2.07 -5.30
C GLN A 153 -7.25 1.36 -4.02
N ASP A 154 -7.69 1.92 -2.89
CA ASP A 154 -7.43 1.38 -1.57
C ASP A 154 -7.80 -0.11 -1.54
N PHE A 155 -6.85 -0.93 -1.09
CA PHE A 155 -6.98 -2.38 -1.06
C PHE A 155 -7.44 -2.93 0.28
N GLY A 156 -7.91 -2.04 1.17
CA GLY A 156 -8.34 -2.40 2.51
C GLY A 156 -7.17 -2.42 3.51
N GLY A 157 -7.47 -2.72 4.77
CA GLY A 157 -6.52 -2.65 5.89
C GLY A 157 -6.33 -1.24 6.45
N SER A 158 -5.74 -1.10 7.63
CA SER A 158 -5.60 0.20 8.31
C SER A 158 -4.65 1.14 7.57
N PRO A 159 -5.01 2.44 7.40
CA PRO A 159 -4.11 3.44 6.82
C PRO A 159 -2.81 3.64 7.62
N TYR A 160 -2.72 3.04 8.82
CA TYR A 160 -1.56 3.07 9.70
C TYR A 160 -0.80 1.75 9.78
N GLY A 161 -1.26 0.70 9.09
CA GLY A 161 -0.59 -0.60 9.11
C GLY A 161 -1.11 -1.65 10.05
N PHE A 162 -2.01 -1.27 10.96
CA PHE A 162 -2.56 -2.21 11.91
C PHE A 162 -3.62 -3.12 11.27
N ASP A 163 -3.57 -4.41 11.60
CA ASP A 163 -4.64 -5.35 11.27
C ASP A 163 -5.40 -5.73 12.53
N PHE A 164 -6.33 -4.86 12.94
CA PHE A 164 -7.00 -5.00 14.22
C PHE A 164 -7.97 -6.18 14.23
N ALA A 165 -7.66 -7.18 15.07
CA ALA A 165 -8.51 -8.33 15.30
C ALA A 165 -9.78 -7.95 16.08
N ASN A 166 -10.91 -8.56 15.69
CA ASN A 166 -12.15 -8.41 16.42
C ASN A 166 -12.06 -9.14 17.77
N PHE A 167 -12.54 -8.51 18.85
CA PHE A 167 -12.54 -9.12 20.18
C PHE A 167 -13.39 -10.39 20.22
N GLY A 168 -14.46 -10.48 19.43
CA GLY A 168 -15.24 -11.70 19.29
C GLY A 168 -14.44 -12.87 18.74
N ASP A 169 -13.62 -12.64 17.72
CA ASP A 169 -12.80 -13.68 17.11
C ASP A 169 -11.69 -14.16 18.06
N ILE A 170 -11.12 -13.22 18.84
CA ILE A 170 -10.14 -13.52 19.89
C ILE A 170 -10.80 -14.38 21.00
N LEU A 171 -11.92 -13.93 21.55
CA LEU A 171 -12.58 -14.61 22.68
C LEU A 171 -13.21 -15.96 22.29
N ASN A 172 -13.63 -16.13 21.03
CA ASN A 172 -14.16 -17.39 20.53
C ASN A 172 -13.07 -18.34 20.01
N HIS A 173 -11.78 -18.01 20.21
CA HIS A 173 -10.64 -18.80 19.70
C HIS A 173 -10.71 -19.09 18.19
N ALA A 174 -11.30 -18.17 17.43
CA ALA A 174 -11.33 -18.25 15.96
C ALA A 174 -9.97 -17.92 15.34
N ILE A 175 -9.10 -17.24 16.11
CA ILE A 175 -7.73 -16.91 15.76
C ILE A 175 -6.78 -17.92 16.43
N ASN A 176 -5.81 -18.42 15.68
CA ASN A 176 -4.81 -19.36 16.18
C ASN A 176 -3.89 -18.69 17.23
N GLU A 177 -3.69 -19.35 18.38
CA GLU A 177 -2.87 -18.86 19.50
C GLU A 177 -1.39 -18.61 19.14
N SER A 178 -0.90 -19.19 18.04
CA SER A 178 0.47 -18.96 17.55
C SER A 178 0.64 -17.68 16.73
N VAL A 179 -0.43 -16.93 16.47
CA VAL A 179 -0.44 -15.75 15.60
C VAL A 179 -0.46 -14.48 16.47
N THR A 180 0.35 -13.49 16.09
CA THR A 180 0.33 -12.16 16.69
C THR A 180 -0.86 -11.36 16.14
N VAL A 181 -1.55 -10.64 17.02
CA VAL A 181 -2.73 -9.84 16.66
C VAL A 181 -2.55 -8.39 17.09
N ASP A 182 -3.03 -7.45 16.27
CA ASP A 182 -3.18 -6.07 16.69
C ASP A 182 -4.56 -5.90 17.34
N VAL A 183 -4.63 -5.14 18.44
CA VAL A 183 -5.89 -4.85 19.14
C VAL A 183 -6.02 -3.37 19.43
N ILE A 184 -7.23 -2.83 19.29
CA ILE A 184 -7.56 -1.44 19.64
C ILE A 184 -8.87 -1.40 20.42
N GLY A 185 -8.90 -0.57 21.46
CA GLY A 185 -10.11 -0.33 22.24
C GLY A 185 -9.89 0.67 23.37
N TYR A 186 -10.94 0.89 24.14
CA TYR A 186 -10.92 1.79 25.29
C TYR A 186 -10.33 1.08 26.50
N LEU A 187 -9.32 1.69 27.13
CA LEU A 187 -8.84 1.26 28.44
C LEU A 187 -9.93 1.51 29.48
N THR A 188 -10.47 0.44 30.07
CA THR A 188 -11.56 0.53 31.05
C THR A 188 -11.08 0.31 32.47
N ARG A 189 -10.08 -0.55 32.65
CA ARG A 189 -9.51 -0.86 33.97
C ARG A 189 -8.03 -1.17 33.85
N SER A 190 -7.27 -0.73 34.83
CA SER A 190 -5.91 -1.20 35.09
C SER A 190 -5.90 -1.92 36.44
N PHE A 191 -5.32 -3.11 36.49
CA PHE A 191 -5.20 -3.88 37.71
C PHE A 191 -3.90 -3.50 38.44
N PRO A 192 -3.83 -3.69 39.77
CA PRO A 192 -2.62 -3.42 40.53
C PRO A 192 -1.41 -4.16 39.95
N LYS A 193 -0.27 -3.49 39.96
CA LYS A 193 1.00 -4.09 39.53
C LYS A 193 1.35 -5.30 40.40
N GLU A 194 1.79 -6.37 39.76
CA GLU A 194 2.28 -7.59 40.42
C GLU A 194 3.79 -7.70 40.19
N VAL A 195 4.56 -7.98 41.24
CA VAL A 195 6.00 -8.26 41.09
C VAL A 195 6.19 -9.76 41.03
N ILE A 196 6.58 -10.25 39.86
CA ILE A 196 6.87 -11.66 39.63
C ILE A 196 8.37 -11.88 39.82
N ARG A 197 8.72 -12.77 40.74
CA ARG A 197 10.10 -13.21 40.95
C ARG A 197 10.36 -14.46 40.14
N ASN A 198 11.26 -14.37 39.15
CA ASN A 198 11.75 -15.56 38.49
C ASN A 198 12.68 -16.32 39.45
N LYS A 199 12.19 -17.46 39.95
CA LYS A 199 12.90 -18.30 40.94
C LYS A 199 14.26 -18.82 40.45
N PHE A 200 14.49 -18.86 39.13
CA PHE A 200 15.73 -19.37 38.54
C PHE A 200 16.76 -18.29 38.24
N ALA A 201 16.31 -17.09 37.85
CA ALA A 201 17.19 -16.00 37.42
C ALA A 201 17.43 -14.92 38.49
N GLY A 202 16.68 -14.94 39.60
CA GLY A 202 16.70 -13.87 40.63
C GLY A 202 16.19 -12.51 40.13
N LYS A 203 15.75 -12.43 38.87
CA LYS A 203 15.26 -11.21 38.22
C LYS A 203 13.79 -11.01 38.56
N GLU A 204 13.47 -9.82 39.07
CA GLU A 204 12.11 -9.38 39.27
C GLU A 204 11.57 -8.78 37.97
N SER A 205 10.34 -9.15 37.59
CA SER A 205 9.59 -8.53 36.50
C SER A 205 8.29 -7.98 37.05
N VAL A 206 7.90 -6.78 36.61
CA VAL A 206 6.61 -6.20 36.96
C VAL A 206 5.62 -6.61 35.89
N LYS A 207 4.47 -7.15 36.32
CA LYS A 207 3.34 -7.50 35.47
C LYS A 207 2.20 -6.52 35.75
N VAL A 208 1.60 -5.97 34.71
CA VAL A 208 0.38 -5.16 34.80
C VAL A 208 -0.65 -5.74 33.87
N THR A 209 -1.84 -6.06 34.38
CA THR A 209 -2.96 -6.45 33.52
C THR A 209 -3.87 -5.25 33.31
N ILE A 210 -4.33 -5.05 32.08
CA ILE A 210 -5.29 -4.02 31.71
C ILE A 210 -6.51 -4.65 31.05
N GLU A 211 -7.68 -4.07 31.27
CA GLU A 211 -8.94 -4.42 30.61
C GLU A 211 -9.20 -3.40 29.50
N ILE A 212 -9.30 -3.89 28.27
CA ILE A 212 -9.65 -3.10 27.09
C ILE A 212 -11.02 -3.52 26.61
N SER A 213 -11.87 -2.56 26.24
CA SER A 213 -13.19 -2.83 25.66
C SER A 213 -13.37 -2.21 24.28
N TYR A 214 -14.11 -2.89 23.40
CA TYR A 214 -14.54 -2.35 22.10
C TYR A 214 -16.08 -2.33 21.99
N LEU A 215 -16.62 -1.77 20.91
CA LEU A 215 -18.07 -1.65 20.64
C LEU A 215 -18.81 -2.95 21.04
N GLU A 216 -19.96 -2.83 21.71
CA GLU A 216 -20.80 -3.94 22.24
C GLU A 216 -20.33 -4.64 23.55
N ASN A 217 -19.56 -3.96 24.42
CA ASN A 217 -19.14 -4.49 25.74
C ASN A 217 -18.24 -5.74 25.71
N TRP A 218 -17.68 -6.10 24.55
CA TRP A 218 -16.64 -7.12 24.47
C TRP A 218 -15.39 -6.63 25.19
N LYS A 219 -14.80 -7.49 26.01
CA LYS A 219 -13.66 -7.16 26.88
C LYS A 219 -12.54 -8.16 26.68
N VAL A 220 -11.32 -7.65 26.53
CA VAL A 220 -10.10 -8.45 26.44
C VAL A 220 -9.13 -7.96 27.52
N TYR A 221 -8.40 -8.91 28.12
CA TYR A 221 -7.37 -8.63 29.12
C TYR A 221 -5.99 -8.69 28.48
N VAL A 222 -5.22 -7.62 28.58
CA VAL A 222 -3.85 -7.53 28.05
C VAL A 222 -2.88 -7.47 29.22
N THR A 223 -1.82 -8.27 29.16
CA THR A 223 -0.74 -8.25 30.17
C THR A 223 0.48 -7.54 29.60
N LEU A 224 0.98 -6.56 30.35
CA LEU A 224 2.19 -5.78 30.10
C LEU A 224 3.29 -6.17 31.08
#